data_AF-A0AA85BV48-F1
#
_entry.id   AF-A0AA85BV48-F1
#
_cell.length_a   1.000
_cell.length_b   1.000
_cell.length_c   1.000
_cell.angle_alpha   90.00
_cell.angle_beta   90.00
_cell.angle_gamma   90.00
#
_symmetry.space_group_name_H-M   'P 1'
#
loop_
_entity.id
_entity.type
_entity.pdbx_description
1 polymer ?
#
loop_
_entity_poly.entity_id
_entity_poly.type
_entity_poly.pdbx_seq_one_letter_code
_entity_poly.pdbx_strand_id
1 'polypeptide(L)'
;MKNSCKRPGCRFAVTTGMQCDNCKGWFHEACTDLTATAYNRLSKSEQKWVCVTCNTDSVVLLSNIIVLLTGLRNKLSVNLENDSKKTDIQTRACNGLKNRDVDRYSIDGASINTNDDVSRLSTIITSTVLNSLGKLGSPSSGSPNTTVVPKNPAGDSTHVKRAQKNQASLPKPSNPSVAARKITGDLVAQSTPKTVRPANKEPMIQKRTLTSKQQVTKPEPIVKPGKLTTVRDDSLIIMNLVDNPDLPLSLQDKNDRMLWGELNKKLELPRIEPLTVTRLTRGKDSKHLNHPRLLRVTLKDATDVEDVLLASHLLKSDGNVRILPDIPYSERSIIRNVPKESREKFFRGRNIIVQGIPENADPTQSNSDIREWKFIKQSLRLKHILTQHVTRLAKKDGDLRPRLMKITFPSSHMAAAVLEAFRANRRRLPPGIHMHPDRPYEVRTKNKGKLELTIPLVDCLNDKKNV
;
A
#
# COMPACT_ATOMS: atom_id res chain seq x y z
N MET A 1 24.00 -5.01 -44.97
CA MET A 1 22.59 -4.56 -44.93
C MET A 1 22.40 -3.66 -43.72
N LYS A 2 21.82 -2.46 -43.87
CA LYS A 2 21.51 -1.58 -42.73
C LYS A 2 20.17 -2.01 -42.13
N ASN A 3 20.14 -2.38 -40.86
CA ASN A 3 18.90 -2.78 -40.21
C ASN A 3 18.05 -1.54 -39.91
N SER A 4 16.78 -1.56 -40.29
CA SER A 4 15.82 -0.51 -39.89
C SER A 4 15.34 -0.74 -38.46
N CYS A 5 15.13 0.33 -37.69
CA CYS A 5 14.53 0.21 -36.36
C CYS A 5 13.13 -0.42 -36.44
N LYS A 6 12.81 -1.35 -35.55
CA LYS A 6 11.48 -1.99 -35.48
C LYS A 6 10.50 -1.29 -34.55
N ARG A 7 10.89 -0.17 -33.90
CA ARG A 7 9.95 0.64 -33.12
C ARG A 7 8.96 1.34 -34.06
N PRO A 8 7.64 1.19 -33.86
CA PRO A 8 6.65 1.93 -34.62
C PRO A 8 6.94 3.43 -34.62
N GLY A 9 6.99 4.04 -35.80
CA GLY A 9 7.28 5.47 -35.99
C GLY A 9 8.77 5.83 -36.13
N CYS A 10 9.71 4.95 -35.78
CA CYS A 10 11.13 5.21 -36.02
C CYS A 10 11.52 4.81 -37.45
N ARG A 11 11.89 5.79 -38.29
CA ARG A 11 12.29 5.56 -39.69
C ARG A 11 13.81 5.50 -39.91
N PHE A 12 14.59 5.69 -38.84
CA PHE A 12 16.05 5.76 -38.94
C PHE A 12 16.69 4.37 -39.00
N ALA A 13 17.77 4.25 -39.76
CA ALA A 13 18.61 3.05 -39.76
C ALA A 13 19.32 2.88 -38.41
N VAL A 14 19.47 1.65 -37.95
CA VAL A 14 20.18 1.28 -36.73
C VAL A 14 21.62 0.97 -37.11
N THR A 15 22.55 1.88 -36.76
CA THR A 15 23.99 1.66 -36.86
C THR A 15 24.52 0.98 -35.61
N THR A 16 24.02 1.40 -34.45
CA THR A 16 24.25 0.78 -33.14
C THR A 16 22.91 0.57 -32.45
N GLY A 17 22.69 -0.61 -31.89
CA GLY A 17 21.40 -0.99 -31.34
C GLY A 17 21.44 -2.31 -30.59
N MET A 18 20.28 -2.71 -30.10
CA MET A 18 20.06 -4.01 -29.47
C MET A 18 19.01 -4.79 -30.25
N GLN A 19 19.23 -6.10 -30.40
CA GLN A 19 18.31 -6.99 -31.11
C GLN A 19 17.35 -7.65 -30.11
N CYS A 20 16.06 -7.63 -30.39
CA CYS A 20 15.07 -8.35 -29.60
C CYS A 20 15.19 -9.85 -29.86
N ASP A 21 15.30 -10.66 -28.81
CA ASP A 21 15.44 -12.11 -28.92
C ASP A 21 14.21 -12.80 -29.53
N ASN A 22 13.02 -12.23 -29.35
CA ASN A 22 11.77 -12.81 -29.86
C ASN A 22 11.54 -12.49 -31.35
N CYS A 23 11.31 -11.22 -31.71
CA CYS A 23 11.04 -10.82 -33.10
C CYS A 23 12.28 -10.65 -33.98
N LYS A 24 13.49 -10.82 -33.42
CA LYS A 24 14.78 -10.56 -34.10
C LYS A 24 14.94 -9.15 -34.67
N GLY A 25 14.10 -8.21 -34.22
CA GLY A 25 14.12 -6.80 -34.62
C GLY A 25 15.22 -6.00 -33.94
N TRP A 26 15.82 -5.05 -34.65
CA TRP A 26 16.82 -4.13 -34.11
C TRP A 26 16.18 -2.83 -33.62
N PHE A 27 16.68 -2.31 -32.50
CA PHE A 27 16.18 -1.10 -31.85
C PHE A 27 17.34 -0.17 -31.45
N HIS A 28 17.18 1.14 -31.67
CA HIS A 28 18.10 2.13 -31.11
C HIS A 28 17.99 2.16 -29.59
N GLU A 29 19.04 2.61 -28.91
CA GLU A 29 19.02 2.83 -27.45
C GLU A 29 17.79 3.62 -27.00
N ALA A 30 17.55 4.80 -27.60
CA ALA A 30 16.39 5.65 -27.32
C ALA A 30 15.04 5.00 -27.68
N CYS A 31 15.04 3.95 -28.52
CA CYS A 31 13.85 3.24 -28.95
C CYS A 31 13.53 2.00 -28.09
N THR A 32 14.36 1.65 -27.09
CA THR A 32 14.13 0.48 -26.23
C THR A 32 13.29 0.74 -24.98
N ASP A 33 13.01 2.01 -24.67
CA ASP A 33 12.40 2.48 -23.40
C ASP A 33 13.21 2.11 -22.14
N LEU A 34 14.46 1.67 -22.32
CA LEU A 34 15.40 1.42 -21.23
C LEU A 34 16.11 2.72 -20.84
N THR A 35 16.52 2.81 -19.57
CA THR A 35 17.51 3.81 -19.17
C THR A 35 18.86 3.47 -19.82
N ALA A 36 19.68 4.49 -20.11
CA ALA A 36 21.01 4.27 -20.71
C ALA A 36 21.86 3.26 -19.92
N THR A 37 21.78 3.28 -18.58
CA THR A 37 22.47 2.32 -17.71
C THR A 37 21.96 0.89 -17.91
N ALA A 38 20.65 0.69 -18.03
CA ALA A 38 20.06 -0.63 -18.26
C ALA A 38 20.38 -1.14 -19.68
N TYR A 39 20.29 -0.26 -20.69
CA TYR A 39 20.66 -0.57 -22.06
C TYR A 39 22.12 -1.02 -22.16
N ASN A 40 23.06 -0.28 -21.56
CA ASN A 40 24.48 -0.62 -21.56
C ASN A 40 24.79 -1.95 -20.87
N ARG A 41 24.04 -2.30 -19.82
CA ARG A 41 24.16 -3.60 -19.15
C ARG A 41 23.66 -4.74 -20.04
N LEU A 42 22.48 -4.58 -20.63
CA LEU A 42 21.83 -5.63 -21.42
C LEU A 42 22.53 -5.85 -22.77
N SER A 43 22.86 -4.78 -23.49
CA SER A 43 23.53 -4.85 -24.80
C SER A 43 24.91 -5.49 -24.77
N LYS A 44 25.56 -5.53 -23.60
CA LYS A 44 26.87 -6.16 -23.38
C LYS A 44 26.77 -7.52 -22.68
N SER A 45 25.57 -7.93 -22.28
CA SER A 45 25.35 -9.19 -21.59
C SER A 45 24.81 -10.24 -22.55
N GLU A 46 25.02 -11.51 -22.24
CA GLU A 46 24.33 -12.62 -22.91
C GLU A 46 22.86 -12.78 -22.44
N GLN A 47 22.35 -11.86 -21.62
CA GLN A 47 20.97 -11.92 -21.16
C GLN A 47 20.02 -11.57 -22.30
N LYS A 48 18.95 -12.37 -22.40
CA LYS A 48 17.92 -12.16 -23.41
C LYS A 48 17.16 -10.86 -23.13
N TRP A 49 16.97 -10.05 -24.16
CA TRP A 49 16.13 -8.87 -24.13
C TRP A 49 14.97 -9.01 -25.12
N VAL A 50 13.77 -8.66 -24.65
CA VAL A 50 12.54 -8.71 -25.45
C VAL A 50 11.98 -7.30 -25.53
N CYS A 51 11.67 -6.82 -26.75
CA CYS A 51 11.11 -5.50 -26.94
C CYS A 51 9.71 -5.38 -26.32
N VAL A 52 9.26 -4.15 -26.04
CA VAL A 52 7.97 -3.88 -25.37
C VAL A 52 6.81 -4.57 -26.08
N THR A 53 6.79 -4.56 -27.43
CA THR A 53 5.71 -5.20 -28.21
C THR A 53 5.71 -6.73 -28.06
N CYS A 54 6.88 -7.36 -28.02
CA CYS A 54 6.97 -8.80 -27.76
C CYS A 54 6.77 -9.16 -26.28
N ASN A 55 6.99 -8.21 -25.37
CA ASN A 55 6.71 -8.39 -23.95
C ASN A 55 5.22 -8.21 -23.63
N THR A 56 4.49 -7.39 -24.40
CA THR A 56 3.03 -7.30 -24.25
C THR A 56 2.34 -8.59 -24.64
N ASP A 57 2.86 -9.36 -25.60
CA ASP A 57 2.28 -10.66 -25.97
C ASP A 57 2.35 -11.67 -24.82
N SER A 58 3.45 -11.70 -24.06
CA SER A 58 3.59 -12.57 -22.89
C SER A 58 2.72 -12.11 -21.72
N VAL A 59 2.58 -10.80 -21.50
CA VAL A 59 1.70 -10.23 -20.47
C VAL A 59 0.22 -10.45 -20.82
N VAL A 60 -0.16 -10.31 -22.08
CA VAL A 60 -1.53 -10.59 -22.57
C VAL A 60 -1.83 -12.08 -22.45
N LEU A 61 -0.88 -12.95 -22.81
CA LEU A 61 -1.01 -14.40 -22.60
C LEU A 61 -1.19 -14.73 -21.12
N LEU A 62 -0.39 -14.11 -20.24
CA LEU A 62 -0.51 -14.28 -18.79
C LEU A 62 -1.89 -13.81 -18.27
N SER A 63 -2.36 -12.66 -18.75
CA SER A 63 -3.68 -12.13 -18.41
C SER A 63 -4.79 -13.07 -18.85
N ASN A 64 -4.71 -13.63 -20.06
CA ASN A 64 -5.69 -14.59 -20.57
C ASN A 64 -5.69 -15.89 -19.75
N ILE A 65 -4.51 -16.38 -19.34
CA ILE A 65 -4.39 -17.55 -18.45
C ILE A 65 -5.04 -17.26 -17.09
N ILE A 66 -4.80 -16.09 -16.50
CA ILE A 66 -5.40 -15.69 -15.21
C ILE A 66 -6.94 -15.64 -15.33
N VAL A 67 -7.46 -15.06 -16.41
CA VAL A 67 -8.92 -15.01 -16.67
C VAL A 67 -9.49 -16.42 -16.81
N LEU A 68 -8.85 -17.31 -17.56
CA LEU A 68 -9.28 -18.71 -17.70
C LEU A 68 -9.28 -19.46 -16.37
N LEU A 69 -8.22 -19.32 -15.57
CA LEU A 69 -8.12 -19.95 -14.25
C LEU A 69 -9.18 -19.41 -13.29
N THR A 70 -9.46 -18.10 -13.33
CA THR A 70 -10.49 -17.47 -12.50
C THR A 70 -11.89 -17.95 -12.91
N GLY A 71 -12.16 -18.05 -14.21
CA GLY A 71 -13.41 -18.61 -14.72
C GLY A 71 -13.61 -20.07 -14.31
N LEU A 72 -12.56 -20.88 -14.40
CA LEU A 72 -12.59 -22.29 -13.99
C LEU A 72 -12.83 -22.43 -12.48
N ARG A 73 -12.17 -21.61 -11.65
CA ARG A 73 -12.38 -21.57 -10.20
C ARG A 73 -13.83 -21.21 -9.85
N ASN A 74 -14.39 -20.21 -10.51
CA ASN A 74 -15.79 -19.82 -10.28
C ASN A 74 -16.75 -20.95 -10.68
N LYS A 75 -16.50 -21.63 -11.80
CA LYS A 75 -17.31 -22.77 -12.25
C LYS A 75 -17.24 -23.94 -11.27
N LEU A 76 -16.06 -24.26 -10.74
CA LEU A 76 -15.88 -25.29 -9.72
C LEU A 76 -16.58 -24.91 -8.41
N SER A 77 -16.51 -23.65 -7.98
CA SER A 77 -17.19 -23.19 -6.77
C SER A 77 -18.71 -23.31 -6.87
N VAL A 78 -19.30 -23.01 -8.03
CA VAL A 78 -20.74 -23.14 -8.27
C VAL A 78 -21.18 -24.61 -8.24
N ASN A 79 -20.40 -25.49 -8.85
CA ASN A 79 -20.70 -26.93 -8.82
C ASN A 79 -20.62 -27.49 -7.38
N LEU A 80 -19.62 -27.07 -6.60
CA LEU A 80 -19.48 -27.49 -5.20
C LEU A 80 -20.67 -27.06 -4.33
N GLU A 81 -21.17 -25.84 -4.52
CA GLU A 81 -22.32 -25.33 -3.77
C GLU A 81 -23.61 -26.08 -4.14
N ASN A 82 -23.76 -26.48 -5.41
CA ASN A 82 -24.90 -27.27 -5.87
C ASN A 82 -24.85 -28.71 -5.34
N ASP A 83 -23.66 -29.32 -5.31
CA ASP A 83 -23.49 -30.68 -4.79
C ASP A 83 -23.71 -30.73 -3.28
N SER A 84 -23.19 -29.75 -2.53
CA SER A 84 -23.44 -29.63 -1.08
C SER A 84 -24.92 -29.55 -0.74
N LYS A 85 -25.70 -28.76 -1.50
CA LYS A 85 -27.17 -28.67 -1.29
C LYS A 85 -27.88 -29.99 -1.60
N LYS A 86 -27.37 -30.77 -2.56
CA LYS A 86 -27.93 -32.08 -2.91
C LYS A 86 -27.68 -33.13 -1.83
N THR A 87 -26.49 -33.12 -1.21
CA THR A 87 -26.14 -34.01 -0.10
C THR A 87 -26.95 -33.71 1.16
N ASP A 88 -27.24 -32.43 1.45
CA ASP A 88 -28.00 -32.03 2.65
C ASP A 88 -29.47 -32.45 2.58
N ILE A 89 -30.07 -32.41 1.39
CA ILE A 89 -31.43 -32.92 1.14
C ILE A 89 -31.49 -34.45 1.28
N GLN A 90 -30.48 -35.17 0.80
CA GLN A 90 -30.42 -36.63 0.88
C GLN A 90 -30.19 -37.12 2.33
N THR A 91 -29.39 -36.39 3.12
CA THR A 91 -29.14 -36.71 4.53
C THR A 91 -30.37 -36.47 5.40
N ARG A 92 -31.19 -35.46 5.08
CA ARG A 92 -32.45 -35.20 5.78
C ARG A 92 -33.52 -36.25 5.48
N ALA A 93 -33.48 -36.91 4.32
CA ALA A 93 -34.37 -38.03 3.99
C ALA A 93 -33.99 -39.35 4.69
N CYS A 94 -32.70 -39.60 4.96
CA CYS A 94 -32.26 -40.85 5.60
C CYS A 94 -32.42 -40.86 7.14
N ASN A 95 -32.46 -39.70 7.81
CA ASN A 95 -32.62 -39.64 9.27
C ASN A 95 -34.06 -39.85 9.76
N GLY A 96 -35.05 -39.93 8.86
CA GLY A 96 -36.44 -40.24 9.22
C GLY A 96 -36.72 -41.72 9.50
N LEU A 97 -35.76 -42.63 9.25
CA LEU A 97 -36.01 -44.07 9.19
C LEU A 97 -35.18 -44.91 10.18
N LYS A 98 -34.55 -44.31 11.20
CA LYS A 98 -33.71 -45.03 12.18
C LYS A 98 -34.14 -44.88 13.65
N ASN A 99 -35.43 -44.68 13.91
CA ASN A 99 -36.00 -44.79 15.26
C ASN A 99 -36.83 -46.07 15.38
N ARG A 100 -36.17 -47.22 15.38
CA ARG A 100 -36.65 -48.45 16.04
C ARG A 100 -35.51 -49.45 16.09
N ASP A 101 -35.17 -49.80 17.32
CA ASP A 101 -34.36 -50.93 17.77
C ASP A 101 -32.99 -51.14 17.10
N VAL A 102 -31.94 -51.09 17.91
CA VAL A 102 -31.12 -52.27 18.24
C VAL A 102 -29.85 -51.81 18.97
N ASP A 103 -29.57 -52.54 20.04
CA ASP A 103 -28.38 -52.52 20.86
C ASP A 103 -27.04 -52.56 20.08
N ARG A 104 -26.08 -51.80 20.62
CA ARG A 104 -24.68 -52.16 20.81
C ARG A 104 -23.96 -52.79 19.60
N TYR A 105 -23.25 -51.99 18.81
CA TYR A 105 -21.88 -52.32 18.33
C TYR A 105 -21.10 -51.04 18.02
N SER A 106 -19.97 -50.85 18.70
CA SER A 106 -18.95 -49.85 18.36
C SER A 106 -18.23 -50.30 17.09
N ILE A 107 -18.33 -49.51 16.02
CA ILE A 107 -17.45 -49.61 14.86
C ILE A 107 -16.70 -48.28 14.74
N ASP A 108 -15.38 -48.36 14.92
CA ASP A 108 -14.42 -47.30 14.58
C ASP A 108 -14.48 -47.07 13.06
N GLY A 109 -15.27 -46.08 12.65
CA GLY A 109 -15.38 -45.64 11.26
C GLY A 109 -14.52 -44.41 11.03
N ALA A 110 -13.32 -44.61 10.48
CA ALA A 110 -12.48 -43.52 9.99
C ALA A 110 -13.24 -42.69 8.93
N SER A 111 -13.50 -41.41 9.24
CA SER A 111 -14.17 -40.50 8.32
C SER A 111 -13.22 -40.09 7.20
N ILE A 112 -13.59 -40.40 5.96
CA ILE A 112 -12.83 -40.02 4.77
C ILE A 112 -13.23 -38.58 4.46
N ASN A 113 -12.41 -37.62 4.90
CA ASN A 113 -12.64 -36.19 4.72
C ASN A 113 -12.38 -35.79 3.25
N THR A 114 -13.40 -35.91 2.39
CA THR A 114 -13.33 -35.58 0.95
C THR A 114 -13.02 -34.10 0.67
N ASN A 115 -13.15 -33.21 1.66
CA ASN A 115 -12.84 -31.79 1.52
C ASN A 115 -11.33 -31.47 1.49
N ASP A 116 -10.50 -32.36 2.06
CA ASP A 116 -9.04 -32.19 2.07
C ASP A 116 -8.42 -32.47 0.69
N ASP A 117 -8.99 -33.38 -0.10
CA ASP A 117 -8.44 -33.75 -1.40
C ASP A 117 -8.63 -32.65 -2.47
N VAL A 118 -9.73 -31.90 -2.41
CA VAL A 118 -9.98 -30.75 -3.31
C VAL A 118 -9.06 -29.57 -2.97
N SER A 119 -8.86 -29.31 -1.67
CA SER A 119 -7.92 -28.29 -1.18
C SER A 119 -6.47 -28.66 -1.53
N ARG A 120 -6.12 -29.95 -1.47
CA ARG A 120 -4.85 -30.49 -1.98
C ARG A 120 -4.72 -30.30 -3.48
N LEU A 121 -5.74 -30.62 -4.27
CA LEU A 121 -5.68 -30.48 -5.74
C LEU A 121 -5.48 -29.02 -6.17
N SER A 122 -6.21 -28.08 -5.55
CA SER A 122 -6.05 -26.63 -5.76
C SER A 122 -4.63 -26.16 -5.40
N THR A 123 -4.07 -26.67 -4.30
CA THR A 123 -2.71 -26.37 -3.86
C THR A 123 -1.66 -26.96 -4.82
N ILE A 124 -1.88 -28.18 -5.33
CA ILE A 124 -1.00 -28.85 -6.29
C ILE A 124 -1.01 -28.13 -7.65
N ILE A 125 -2.18 -27.72 -8.16
CA ILE A 125 -2.30 -26.97 -9.41
C ILE A 125 -1.59 -25.61 -9.27
N THR A 126 -1.85 -24.89 -8.17
CA THR A 126 -1.21 -23.60 -7.90
C THR A 126 0.31 -23.74 -7.78
N SER A 127 0.79 -24.75 -7.05
CA SER A 127 2.22 -25.04 -6.88
C SER A 127 2.90 -25.43 -8.20
N THR A 128 2.26 -26.27 -9.02
CA THR A 128 2.79 -26.72 -10.31
C THR A 128 2.86 -25.59 -11.33
N VAL A 129 1.83 -24.72 -11.39
CA VAL A 129 1.83 -23.53 -12.25
C VAL A 129 2.93 -22.57 -11.83
N LEU A 130 3.07 -22.29 -10.53
CA LEU A 130 4.12 -21.41 -10.01
C LEU A 130 5.53 -21.98 -10.20
N ASN A 131 5.73 -23.29 -10.04
CA ASN A 131 7.01 -23.96 -10.31
C ASN A 131 7.37 -23.93 -11.80
N SER A 132 6.38 -24.05 -12.69
CA SER A 132 6.59 -23.94 -14.14
C SER A 132 6.96 -22.51 -14.55
N LEU A 133 6.37 -21.51 -13.89
CA LEU A 133 6.74 -20.09 -14.03
C LEU A 133 8.16 -19.81 -13.52
N GLY A 134 8.60 -20.44 -12.43
CA GLY A 134 9.97 -20.32 -11.91
C GLY A 134 11.02 -20.95 -12.83
N LYS A 135 10.65 -21.99 -13.60
CA LYS A 135 11.53 -22.66 -14.58
C LYS A 135 11.69 -21.89 -15.89
N LEU A 136 10.82 -20.92 -16.19
CA LEU A 136 10.92 -20.09 -17.39
C LEU A 136 11.99 -18.98 -17.32
N GLY A 137 12.74 -18.88 -16.22
CA GLY A 137 13.85 -17.96 -16.12
C GLY A 137 14.77 -18.20 -14.92
N SER A 138 15.67 -19.18 -15.02
CA SER A 138 17.02 -19.14 -14.42
C SER A 138 17.84 -20.38 -14.82
N PRO A 139 19.05 -20.24 -15.39
CA PRO A 139 19.95 -21.35 -15.64
C PRO A 139 20.63 -21.82 -14.34
N SER A 140 20.79 -23.14 -14.24
CA SER A 140 21.57 -23.84 -13.21
C SER A 140 23.06 -23.52 -13.37
N SER A 141 23.69 -22.97 -12.34
CA SER A 141 25.15 -22.79 -12.30
C SER A 141 25.78 -23.96 -11.53
N GLY A 142 26.43 -24.87 -12.24
CA GLY A 142 27.35 -25.84 -11.65
C GLY A 142 28.63 -25.14 -11.17
N SER A 143 29.10 -25.49 -9.96
CA SER A 143 30.38 -25.02 -9.42
C SER A 143 31.38 -26.19 -9.33
N PRO A 144 32.63 -26.02 -9.76
CA PRO A 144 33.72 -26.86 -9.29
C PRO A 144 34.62 -26.14 -8.26
N ASN A 145 35.02 -26.94 -7.27
CA ASN A 145 36.28 -26.95 -6.51
C ASN A 145 36.58 -25.86 -5.46
N THR A 146 36.22 -26.20 -4.23
CA THR A 146 37.11 -26.47 -3.08
C THR A 146 38.56 -25.95 -3.18
N THR A 147 38.92 -25.04 -2.26
CA THR A 147 40.28 -24.91 -1.75
C THR A 147 40.22 -24.59 -0.25
N VAL A 148 41.17 -25.14 0.48
CA VAL A 148 41.16 -25.60 1.87
C VAL A 148 42.24 -24.84 2.65
N VAL A 149 41.91 -24.45 3.90
CA VAL A 149 42.80 -24.28 5.09
C VAL A 149 43.63 -22.97 5.21
N PRO A 150 44.09 -22.54 6.43
CA PRO A 150 43.80 -22.96 7.82
C PRO A 150 43.24 -21.87 8.76
N LYS A 151 42.62 -22.35 9.85
CA LYS A 151 42.44 -21.68 11.16
C LYS A 151 43.79 -21.44 11.84
N ASN A 152 43.86 -20.41 12.69
CA ASN A 152 44.63 -20.44 13.94
C ASN A 152 44.05 -19.49 15.00
N PRO A 153 44.39 -19.67 16.29
CA PRO A 153 43.45 -19.51 17.41
C PRO A 153 43.82 -18.39 18.41
N ALA A 154 42.91 -18.21 19.38
CA ALA A 154 43.12 -17.84 20.78
C ALA A 154 43.98 -16.60 21.13
N GLY A 155 43.34 -15.65 21.82
CA GLY A 155 44.01 -14.57 22.54
C GLY A 155 43.15 -14.14 23.73
N ASP A 156 43.61 -14.54 24.91
CA ASP A 156 43.01 -14.36 26.22
C ASP A 156 42.97 -12.91 26.73
N SER A 157 42.09 -12.72 27.71
CA SER A 157 42.30 -11.91 28.93
C SER A 157 42.79 -10.45 28.80
N THR A 158 41.95 -9.51 29.24
CA THR A 158 42.32 -8.73 30.43
C THR A 158 41.15 -8.00 31.09
N HIS A 159 41.25 -8.06 32.41
CA HIS A 159 40.45 -7.52 33.49
C HIS A 159 40.67 -6.01 33.64
N VAL A 160 39.63 -5.16 33.69
CA VAL A 160 39.77 -3.76 34.18
C VAL A 160 38.57 -3.34 35.03
N LYS A 161 38.92 -2.59 36.07
CA LYS A 161 38.27 -2.33 37.35
C LYS A 161 37.01 -1.45 37.29
N ARG A 162 36.12 -1.83 38.20
CA ARG A 162 35.15 -1.04 38.98
C ARG A 162 35.63 0.40 39.26
N ALA A 163 34.81 1.39 38.89
CA ALA A 163 34.82 2.73 39.48
C ALA A 163 33.38 3.18 39.77
N GLN A 164 33.12 3.33 41.06
CA GLN A 164 31.90 3.79 41.69
C GLN A 164 32.01 5.32 41.83
N LYS A 165 31.06 6.10 41.30
CA LYS A 165 30.91 7.50 41.73
C LYS A 165 29.52 8.10 41.48
N ASN A 166 28.89 8.36 42.61
CA ASN A 166 28.08 9.51 43.01
C ASN A 166 26.71 9.79 42.36
N GLN A 167 25.74 9.74 43.28
CA GLN A 167 24.44 10.39 43.27
C GLN A 167 24.51 11.86 42.81
N ALA A 168 23.53 12.26 42.01
CA ALA A 168 23.13 13.65 41.85
C ALA A 168 21.60 13.72 41.94
N SER A 169 21.13 14.66 42.75
CA SER A 169 19.76 14.94 43.13
C SER A 169 18.91 15.54 41.99
N LEU A 170 17.61 15.24 42.02
CA LEU A 170 16.58 15.82 41.16
C LEU A 170 16.42 17.34 41.41
N PRO A 171 16.25 18.18 40.37
CA PRO A 171 15.65 19.49 40.54
C PRO A 171 14.11 19.41 40.40
N LYS A 172 13.43 20.04 41.35
CA LYS A 172 12.00 20.39 41.33
C LYS A 172 11.67 21.28 40.13
N PRO A 173 10.56 21.07 39.40
CA PRO A 173 10.06 22.06 38.45
C PRO A 173 9.24 23.13 39.17
N SER A 174 9.62 24.39 38.99
CA SER A 174 8.81 25.58 39.32
C SER A 174 7.91 25.94 38.14
N ASN A 175 6.62 26.09 38.41
CA ASN A 175 5.62 26.63 37.49
C ASN A 175 5.88 28.12 37.22
N PRO A 176 5.70 28.63 35.99
CA PRO A 176 5.47 30.05 35.78
C PRO A 176 3.97 30.34 35.68
N SER A 177 3.56 31.26 36.56
CA SER A 177 2.26 31.93 36.62
C SER A 177 1.94 32.69 35.34
N VAL A 178 0.65 32.65 35.02
CA VAL A 178 -0.09 33.49 34.08
C VAL A 178 0.19 34.98 34.35
N ALA A 179 0.49 35.73 33.28
CA ALA A 179 0.38 37.19 33.27
C ALA A 179 -0.39 37.62 32.02
N ALA A 180 -1.65 38.00 32.25
CA ALA A 180 -2.51 38.64 31.28
C ALA A 180 -1.94 40.02 30.91
N ARG A 181 -1.83 40.32 29.61
CA ARG A 181 -1.57 41.68 29.15
C ARG A 181 -2.66 42.12 28.18
N LYS A 182 -3.30 43.22 28.59
CA LYS A 182 -4.39 43.94 27.95
C LYS A 182 -4.03 44.38 26.52
N ILE A 183 -5.05 44.36 25.67
CA ILE A 183 -5.11 44.91 24.31
C ILE A 183 -5.68 46.33 24.45
N THR A 184 -4.96 47.36 23.99
CA THR A 184 -5.55 48.66 23.59
C THR A 184 -4.55 49.41 22.73
N GLY A 185 -4.97 49.88 21.56
CA GLY A 185 -4.20 50.79 20.72
C GLY A 185 -4.62 50.79 19.26
N ASP A 186 -5.69 51.52 18.96
CA ASP A 186 -5.94 52.12 17.64
C ASP A 186 -4.73 52.95 17.19
N LEU A 187 -4.51 53.07 15.88
CA LEU A 187 -4.22 54.33 15.18
C LEU A 187 -4.01 54.08 13.66
N VAL A 188 -4.92 54.67 12.89
CA VAL A 188 -4.69 55.58 11.75
C VAL A 188 -4.08 55.00 10.46
N ALA A 189 -4.93 55.04 9.44
CA ALA A 189 -4.58 55.01 8.03
C ALA A 189 -3.78 56.25 7.62
N GLN A 190 -2.72 56.07 6.83
CA GLN A 190 -2.22 57.13 5.95
C GLN A 190 -1.66 56.56 4.65
N SER A 191 -1.92 57.33 3.60
CA SER A 191 -1.82 57.07 2.17
C SER A 191 -0.40 57.12 1.60
N THR A 192 -0.26 56.51 0.43
CA THR A 192 0.85 56.57 -0.54
C THR A 192 1.24 58.00 -0.96
N PRO A 193 2.48 58.25 -1.47
CA PRO A 193 2.70 58.16 -2.92
C PRO A 193 4.13 57.76 -3.42
N LYS A 194 4.12 56.98 -4.53
CA LYS A 194 4.90 57.08 -5.80
C LYS A 194 6.45 57.06 -5.89
N THR A 195 6.90 56.17 -6.80
CA THR A 195 8.08 56.23 -7.73
C THR A 195 9.43 55.85 -7.10
N VAL A 196 10.22 54.91 -7.61
CA VAL A 196 11.10 54.99 -8.81
C VAL A 196 11.53 53.57 -9.26
N ARG A 197 11.52 53.32 -10.57
CA ARG A 197 12.09 52.12 -11.23
C ARG A 197 13.63 52.19 -11.24
N PRO A 198 14.34 51.06 -11.07
CA PRO A 198 15.65 50.88 -11.69
C PRO A 198 15.61 49.87 -12.84
N ALA A 199 16.43 50.19 -13.83
CA ALA A 199 16.55 49.59 -15.14
C ALA A 199 17.11 48.16 -15.11
N ASN A 200 16.61 47.34 -16.06
CA ASN A 200 17.16 46.05 -16.43
C ASN A 200 18.62 46.20 -16.91
N LYS A 201 19.54 45.49 -16.25
CA LYS A 201 20.82 45.12 -16.85
C LYS A 201 20.88 43.61 -16.98
N GLU A 202 21.05 43.19 -18.23
CA GLU A 202 21.20 41.83 -18.71
C GLU A 202 22.54 41.22 -18.25
N PRO A 203 22.59 40.02 -17.63
CA PRO A 203 23.84 39.39 -17.27
C PRO A 203 24.39 38.55 -18.44
N MET A 204 25.55 38.98 -18.92
CA MET A 204 26.42 38.30 -19.86
C MET A 204 26.83 36.91 -19.36
N ILE A 205 26.55 35.88 -20.15
CA ILE A 205 26.87 34.47 -19.84
C ILE A 205 28.38 34.23 -20.03
N GLN A 206 29.13 34.11 -18.94
CA GLN A 206 30.49 33.57 -18.96
C GLN A 206 30.45 32.03 -19.01
N LYS A 207 30.96 31.46 -20.11
CA LYS A 207 31.24 30.02 -20.24
C LYS A 207 32.37 29.65 -19.28
N ARG A 208 32.05 28.90 -18.22
CA ARG A 208 33.04 28.29 -17.32
C ARG A 208 33.12 26.79 -17.61
N THR A 209 34.26 26.38 -18.15
CA THR A 209 34.63 24.98 -18.38
C THR A 209 34.86 24.29 -17.03
N LEU A 210 34.06 23.26 -16.72
CA LEU A 210 34.25 22.41 -15.54
C LEU A 210 34.73 21.03 -15.98
N THR A 211 36.03 20.77 -15.81
CA THR A 211 36.62 19.43 -15.84
C THR A 211 36.34 18.73 -14.50
N SER A 212 35.44 17.74 -14.51
CA SER A 212 35.21 16.86 -13.36
C SER A 212 35.91 15.52 -13.56
N LYS A 213 36.95 15.26 -12.77
CA LYS A 213 37.55 13.92 -12.62
C LYS A 213 36.61 13.08 -11.76
N GLN A 214 35.94 12.09 -12.36
CA GLN A 214 35.20 11.08 -11.60
C GLN A 214 36.18 10.03 -11.04
N GLN A 215 36.23 9.92 -9.71
CA GLN A 215 36.77 8.75 -9.04
C GLN A 215 35.77 7.60 -9.15
N VAL A 216 36.30 6.43 -9.50
CA VAL A 216 35.60 5.16 -9.64
C VAL A 216 35.25 4.63 -8.26
N THR A 217 33.97 4.69 -7.88
CA THR A 217 33.46 4.00 -6.68
C THR A 217 32.94 2.62 -7.08
N LYS A 218 33.47 1.60 -6.41
CA LYS A 218 33.17 0.16 -6.58
C LYS A 218 31.68 -0.10 -6.27
N PRO A 219 30.91 -0.82 -7.12
CA PRO A 219 29.50 -1.08 -6.84
C PRO A 219 29.31 -2.16 -5.77
N GLU A 220 28.41 -1.87 -4.85
CA GLU A 220 27.92 -2.73 -3.77
C GLU A 220 27.06 -3.89 -4.33
N PRO A 221 27.16 -5.12 -3.79
CA PRO A 221 26.47 -6.30 -4.33
C PRO A 221 24.94 -6.22 -4.19
N ILE A 222 24.25 -6.42 -5.32
CA ILE A 222 22.78 -6.39 -5.42
C ILE A 222 22.22 -7.71 -4.87
N VAL A 223 21.49 -7.62 -3.76
CA VAL A 223 20.71 -8.71 -3.17
C VAL A 223 19.52 -9.05 -4.09
N LYS A 224 19.35 -10.33 -4.42
CA LYS A 224 18.28 -10.86 -5.29
C LYS A 224 16.88 -10.46 -4.77
N PRO A 225 15.90 -10.17 -5.67
CA PRO A 225 14.54 -9.88 -5.25
C PRO A 225 13.88 -11.14 -4.67
N GLY A 226 13.62 -11.11 -3.37
CA GLY A 226 12.91 -12.17 -2.67
C GLY A 226 11.46 -12.31 -3.15
N LYS A 227 10.94 -13.54 -3.06
CA LYS A 227 9.55 -13.96 -3.23
C LYS A 227 8.56 -12.86 -2.80
N LEU A 228 7.71 -12.39 -3.73
CA LEU A 228 6.62 -11.46 -3.42
C LEU A 228 5.63 -12.17 -2.49
N THR A 229 5.81 -12.00 -1.18
CA THR A 229 4.75 -12.30 -0.23
C THR A 229 3.67 -11.26 -0.45
N THR A 230 2.47 -11.69 -0.81
CA THR A 230 1.26 -10.86 -0.68
C THR A 230 1.19 -10.46 0.79
N VAL A 231 1.63 -9.24 1.08
CA VAL A 231 1.56 -8.64 2.40
C VAL A 231 0.09 -8.67 2.79
N ARG A 232 -0.22 -9.32 3.91
CA ARG A 232 -1.57 -9.36 4.44
C ARG A 232 -1.99 -7.94 4.79
N ASP A 233 -3.21 -7.57 4.39
CA ASP A 233 -3.87 -6.31 4.70
C ASP A 233 -4.18 -6.16 6.21
N ASP A 234 -3.75 -7.11 7.03
CA ASP A 234 -4.12 -7.26 8.44
C ASP A 234 -3.12 -6.57 9.40
N SER A 235 -2.21 -5.73 8.89
CA SER A 235 -1.14 -5.08 9.66
C SER A 235 -1.30 -3.56 9.74
N LEU A 236 -0.95 -3.01 10.90
CA LEU A 236 -0.96 -1.58 11.22
C LEU A 236 0.43 -1.13 11.68
N ILE A 237 0.75 0.14 11.40
CA ILE A 237 1.94 0.84 11.90
C ILE A 237 1.48 1.95 12.83
N ILE A 238 1.92 1.87 14.08
CA ILE A 238 1.72 2.88 15.10
C ILE A 238 3.01 3.67 15.25
N MET A 239 2.89 4.98 15.06
CA MET A 239 3.98 5.95 15.16
C MET A 239 3.88 6.72 16.47
N ASN A 240 5.02 7.21 16.96
CA ASN A 240 5.12 8.07 18.14
C ASN A 240 4.54 7.48 19.43
N LEU A 241 4.43 6.15 19.50
CA LEU A 241 4.10 5.45 20.74
C LEU A 241 5.35 5.39 21.61
N VAL A 242 5.22 5.75 22.89
CA VAL A 242 6.32 5.76 23.87
C VAL A 242 7.10 4.45 23.78
N ASP A 243 8.42 4.56 23.65
CA ASP A 243 9.35 3.44 23.51
C ASP A 243 10.34 3.51 24.67
N ASN A 244 10.66 2.36 25.25
CA ASN A 244 11.69 2.24 26.27
C ASN A 244 12.75 1.26 25.73
N PRO A 245 13.81 1.77 25.08
CA PRO A 245 14.82 0.95 24.45
C PRO A 245 15.71 0.20 25.46
N ASP A 246 15.70 0.61 26.73
CA ASP A 246 16.51 0.02 27.80
C ASP A 246 15.88 -1.24 28.41
N LEU A 247 14.61 -1.54 28.05
CA LEU A 247 13.95 -2.78 28.46
C LEU A 247 14.65 -4.01 27.85
N PRO A 248 14.91 -5.06 28.65
CA PRO A 248 15.34 -6.35 28.12
C PRO A 248 14.36 -6.87 27.07
N LEU A 249 14.89 -7.51 26.02
CA LEU A 249 14.08 -8.05 24.91
C LEU A 249 12.94 -8.97 25.37
N SER A 250 13.15 -9.73 26.47
CA SER A 250 12.14 -10.61 27.06
C SER A 250 10.94 -9.88 27.66
N LEU A 251 11.12 -8.63 28.10
CA LEU A 251 10.04 -7.79 28.61
C LEU A 251 9.43 -6.88 27.55
N GLN A 252 10.10 -6.74 26.40
CA GLN A 252 9.68 -5.83 25.35
C GLN A 252 8.34 -6.23 24.73
N ASP A 253 8.13 -7.51 24.41
CA ASP A 253 6.85 -7.99 23.86
C ASP A 253 5.69 -7.74 24.84
N LYS A 254 5.91 -8.02 26.13
CA LYS A 254 4.91 -7.77 27.18
C LYS A 254 4.58 -6.28 27.30
N ASN A 255 5.59 -5.42 27.27
CA ASN A 255 5.40 -3.97 27.31
C ASN A 255 4.65 -3.46 26.07
N ASP A 256 5.02 -3.92 24.88
CA ASP A 256 4.35 -3.48 23.65
C ASP A 256 2.89 -3.97 23.57
N ARG A 257 2.59 -5.19 24.05
CA ARG A 257 1.21 -5.69 24.19
C ARG A 257 0.40 -4.88 25.22
N MET A 258 1.04 -4.45 26.32
CA MET A 258 0.41 -3.56 27.30
C MET A 258 0.06 -2.21 26.66
N LEU A 259 1.01 -1.58 25.97
CA LEU A 259 0.80 -0.31 25.27
C LEU A 259 -0.29 -0.42 24.20
N TRP A 260 -0.37 -1.55 23.48
CA TRP A 260 -1.50 -1.83 22.60
C TRP A 260 -2.83 -1.89 23.35
N GLY A 261 -2.88 -2.58 24.50
CA GLY A 261 -4.09 -2.66 25.32
C GLY A 261 -4.57 -1.30 25.80
N GLU A 262 -3.65 -0.42 26.22
CA GLU A 262 -3.95 0.96 26.59
C GLU A 262 -4.47 1.78 25.40
N LEU A 263 -3.81 1.66 24.25
CA LEU A 263 -4.23 2.35 23.03
C LEU A 263 -5.61 1.87 22.57
N ASN A 264 -5.88 0.57 22.59
CA ASN A 264 -7.18 0.01 22.22
C ASN A 264 -8.29 0.50 23.16
N LYS A 265 -8.00 0.63 24.46
CA LYS A 265 -8.93 1.23 25.43
C LYS A 265 -9.22 2.70 25.11
N LYS A 266 -8.19 3.49 24.74
CA LYS A 266 -8.36 4.90 24.33
C LYS A 266 -9.15 5.06 23.03
N LEU A 267 -9.09 4.06 22.15
CA LEU A 267 -9.87 4.02 20.92
C LEU A 267 -11.35 3.64 21.17
N GLU A 268 -11.72 3.28 22.40
CA GLU A 268 -13.07 2.82 22.79
C GLU A 268 -13.56 1.62 21.96
N LEU A 269 -12.61 0.79 21.50
CA LEU A 269 -12.94 -0.42 20.75
C LEU A 269 -13.16 -1.60 21.69
N PRO A 270 -13.94 -2.62 21.26
CA PRO A 270 -13.93 -3.92 21.91
C PRO A 270 -12.49 -4.42 22.10
N ARG A 271 -12.26 -5.31 23.07
CA ARG A 271 -10.92 -5.81 23.35
C ARG A 271 -10.40 -6.63 22.15
N ILE A 272 -9.67 -5.97 21.26
CA ILE A 272 -9.05 -6.57 20.08
C ILE A 272 -7.71 -7.15 20.50
N GLU A 273 -7.60 -8.47 20.44
CA GLU A 273 -6.36 -9.18 20.73
C GLU A 273 -5.48 -9.25 19.48
N PRO A 274 -4.26 -8.69 19.53
CA PRO A 274 -3.38 -8.69 18.37
C PRO A 274 -2.74 -10.08 18.20
N LEU A 275 -2.64 -10.53 16.95
CA LEU A 275 -1.92 -11.75 16.59
C LEU A 275 -0.43 -11.60 16.89
N THR A 276 0.16 -10.48 16.45
CA THR A 276 1.55 -10.14 16.73
C THR A 276 1.71 -8.66 17.02
N VAL A 277 2.60 -8.33 17.94
CA VAL A 277 2.99 -6.95 18.25
C VAL A 277 4.52 -6.90 18.18
N THR A 278 5.08 -6.05 17.33
CA THR A 278 6.53 -6.05 17.09
C THR A 278 7.05 -4.65 16.81
N ARG A 279 8.05 -4.21 17.56
CA ARG A 279 8.78 -2.97 17.27
C ARG A 279 9.67 -3.16 16.04
N LEU A 280 9.56 -2.25 15.09
CA LEU A 280 10.43 -2.25 13.92
C LEU A 280 11.84 -1.83 14.32
N THR A 281 12.82 -2.66 13.95
CA THR A 281 14.23 -2.37 14.20
C THR A 281 14.66 -1.14 13.41
N ARG A 282 15.54 -0.35 14.04
CA ARG A 282 16.15 0.82 13.42
C ARG A 282 17.57 0.44 12.99
N GLY A 283 17.94 0.73 11.75
CA GLY A 283 19.33 0.57 11.31
C GLY A 283 20.27 1.48 12.10
N LYS A 284 21.51 1.03 12.34
CA LYS A 284 22.52 1.75 13.13
C LYS A 284 22.76 3.17 12.62
N ASP A 285 22.66 3.38 11.31
CA ASP A 285 22.91 4.68 10.66
C ASP A 285 21.66 5.56 10.52
N SER A 286 20.56 5.19 11.18
CA SER A 286 19.32 5.97 11.09
C SER A 286 19.46 7.30 11.84
N LYS A 287 19.23 8.41 11.14
CA LYS A 287 19.19 9.76 11.75
C LYS A 287 18.14 9.92 12.85
N HIS A 288 17.27 8.94 13.03
CA HIS A 288 16.14 9.01 13.93
C HIS A 288 16.37 8.34 15.28
N LEU A 289 17.61 8.06 15.72
CA LEU A 289 17.91 7.35 16.97
C LEU A 289 17.14 7.87 18.19
N ASN A 290 16.89 9.18 18.27
CA ASN A 290 16.17 9.81 19.39
C ASN A 290 14.63 9.77 19.28
N HIS A 291 14.07 9.20 18.22
CA HIS A 291 12.62 9.02 18.09
C HIS A 291 12.19 7.64 18.59
N PRO A 292 10.95 7.49 19.09
CA PRO A 292 10.41 6.16 19.38
C PRO A 292 10.43 5.24 18.15
N ARG A 293 10.72 3.94 18.34
CA ARG A 293 10.59 2.96 17.26
C ARG A 293 9.12 2.78 16.87
N LEU A 294 8.88 2.52 15.59
CA LEU A 294 7.54 2.22 15.09
C LEU A 294 7.07 0.89 15.68
N LEU A 295 5.81 0.82 16.08
CA LEU A 295 5.20 -0.44 16.50
C LEU A 295 4.35 -1.00 15.37
N ARG A 296 4.65 -2.22 14.92
CA ARG A 296 3.82 -2.97 13.98
C ARG A 296 2.88 -3.87 14.77
N VAL A 297 1.60 -3.80 14.46
CA VAL A 297 0.57 -4.67 15.05
C VAL A 297 -0.12 -5.43 13.93
N THR A 298 -0.16 -6.75 14.02
CA THR A 298 -0.94 -7.61 13.11
C THR A 298 -2.16 -8.08 13.85
N LEU A 299 -3.34 -7.87 13.26
CA LEU A 299 -4.61 -8.30 13.81
C LEU A 299 -5.07 -9.59 13.13
N LYS A 300 -6.04 -10.27 13.75
CA LYS A 300 -6.57 -11.52 13.24
C LYS A 300 -7.50 -11.27 12.04
N ASP A 301 -8.32 -10.24 12.14
CA ASP A 301 -9.39 -9.95 11.19
C ASP A 301 -9.20 -8.57 10.53
N ALA A 302 -9.45 -8.51 9.22
CA ALA A 302 -9.36 -7.26 8.46
C ALA A 302 -10.40 -6.20 8.91
N THR A 303 -11.52 -6.64 9.49
CA THR A 303 -12.52 -5.76 10.09
C THR A 303 -11.95 -5.00 11.29
N ASP A 304 -11.14 -5.66 12.11
CA ASP A 304 -10.52 -5.04 13.29
C ASP A 304 -9.50 -3.99 12.85
N VAL A 305 -8.76 -4.25 11.77
CA VAL A 305 -7.86 -3.26 11.16
C VAL A 305 -8.62 -2.02 10.72
N GLU A 306 -9.74 -2.20 10.02
CA GLU A 306 -10.57 -1.09 9.59
C GLU A 306 -11.15 -0.32 10.78
N ASP A 307 -11.70 -1.01 11.79
CA ASP A 307 -12.27 -0.36 12.96
C ASP A 307 -11.20 0.42 13.76
N VAL A 308 -9.97 -0.10 13.86
CA VAL A 308 -8.83 0.62 14.46
C VAL A 308 -8.42 1.84 13.62
N LEU A 309 -8.33 1.72 12.30
CA LEU A 309 -7.99 2.85 11.42
C LEU A 309 -9.05 3.94 11.49
N LEU A 310 -10.32 3.55 11.45
CA LEU A 310 -11.44 4.45 11.61
C LEU A 310 -11.36 5.11 12.99
N ALA A 311 -11.29 4.38 14.09
CA ALA A 311 -11.23 4.97 15.43
C ALA A 311 -9.99 5.87 15.66
N SER A 312 -8.87 5.61 14.98
CA SER A 312 -7.64 6.39 15.14
C SER A 312 -7.78 7.89 14.88
N HIS A 313 -8.77 8.30 14.08
CA HIS A 313 -9.05 9.73 13.83
C HIS A 313 -9.57 10.48 15.07
N LEU A 314 -10.04 9.75 16.09
CA LEU A 314 -10.53 10.31 17.36
C LEU A 314 -9.39 10.61 18.34
N LEU A 315 -8.18 10.07 18.13
CA LEU A 315 -7.01 10.26 19.00
C LEU A 315 -6.42 11.68 18.98
N LYS A 316 -7.14 12.69 18.46
CA LYS A 316 -6.64 14.04 18.16
C LYS A 316 -6.12 14.83 19.37
N SER A 317 -6.34 14.36 20.60
CA SER A 317 -5.99 15.08 21.83
C SER A 317 -4.77 14.53 22.57
N ASP A 318 -4.29 13.31 22.29
CA ASP A 318 -3.53 12.57 23.32
C ASP A 318 -2.07 12.25 22.94
N GLY A 319 -1.39 13.24 22.37
CA GLY A 319 -0.01 13.12 21.91
C GLY A 319 0.06 12.64 20.47
N ASN A 320 1.21 12.87 19.83
CA ASN A 320 1.41 12.71 18.39
C ASN A 320 1.26 11.27 17.83
N VAL A 321 0.60 10.35 18.53
CA VAL A 321 0.37 8.97 18.10
C VAL A 321 -0.41 8.97 16.79
N ARG A 322 0.11 8.26 15.80
CA ARG A 322 -0.55 8.09 14.50
C ARG A 322 -0.62 6.62 14.17
N ILE A 323 -1.79 6.15 13.75
CA ILE A 323 -1.99 4.79 13.30
C ILE A 323 -2.21 4.83 11.79
N LEU A 324 -1.45 4.02 11.07
CA LEU A 324 -1.48 3.94 9.61
C LEU A 324 -1.57 2.47 9.18
N PRO A 325 -2.17 2.18 8.01
CA PRO A 325 -2.09 0.84 7.45
C PRO A 325 -0.62 0.49 7.15
N ASP A 326 -0.26 -0.77 7.35
CA ASP A 326 1.06 -1.28 6.99
C ASP A 326 1.15 -1.48 5.46
N ILE A 327 1.65 -0.45 4.79
CA ILE A 327 1.80 -0.46 3.32
C ILE A 327 2.97 -1.40 2.93
N PRO A 328 2.82 -2.28 1.93
CA PRO A 328 3.90 -3.13 1.44
C PRO A 328 5.14 -2.34 1.02
N TYR A 329 6.33 -2.93 1.16
CA TYR A 329 7.58 -2.23 0.81
C TYR A 329 7.63 -1.75 -0.66
N SER A 330 7.08 -2.53 -1.60
CA SER A 330 6.96 -2.18 -3.01
C SER A 330 6.13 -0.91 -3.22
N GLU A 331 5.03 -0.76 -2.50
CA GLU A 331 4.22 0.46 -2.55
C GLU A 331 4.90 1.63 -1.83
N ARG A 332 5.57 1.38 -0.70
CA ARG A 332 6.35 2.40 0.00
C ARG A 332 7.45 2.96 -0.90
N SER A 333 8.15 2.12 -1.66
CA SER A 333 9.22 2.57 -2.54
C SER A 333 8.69 3.47 -3.67
N ILE A 334 7.53 3.12 -4.25
CA ILE A 334 6.81 3.99 -5.20
C ILE A 334 6.53 5.35 -4.55
N ILE A 335 5.88 5.37 -3.37
CA ILE A 335 5.54 6.62 -2.66
C ILE A 335 6.78 7.46 -2.37
N ARG A 336 7.90 6.81 -2.00
CA ARG A 336 9.15 7.49 -1.67
C ARG A 336 9.75 8.19 -2.88
N ASN A 337 9.64 7.56 -4.05
CA ASN A 337 10.17 8.03 -5.33
C ASN A 337 9.26 9.06 -6.04
N VAL A 338 8.00 9.21 -5.63
CA VAL A 338 7.12 10.27 -6.17
C VAL A 338 7.68 11.65 -5.77
N PRO A 339 7.95 12.55 -6.74
CA PRO A 339 8.39 13.92 -6.47
C PRO A 339 7.45 14.64 -5.50
N LYS A 340 7.98 15.51 -4.64
CA LYS A 340 7.18 16.19 -3.60
C LYS A 340 6.00 16.95 -4.20
N GLU A 341 6.20 17.56 -5.36
CA GLU A 341 5.22 18.32 -6.14
C GLU A 341 4.10 17.42 -6.67
N SER A 342 4.41 16.14 -6.93
CA SER A 342 3.46 15.16 -7.44
C SER A 342 2.76 14.35 -6.34
N ARG A 343 3.27 14.39 -5.10
CA ARG A 343 2.70 13.62 -3.98
C ARG A 343 1.26 13.96 -3.71
N GLU A 344 0.90 15.25 -3.79
CA GLU A 344 -0.47 15.67 -3.56
C GLU A 344 -1.43 15.04 -4.59
N LYS A 345 -1.06 15.05 -5.86
CA LYS A 345 -1.83 14.40 -6.94
C LYS A 345 -1.95 12.90 -6.71
N PHE A 346 -0.87 12.25 -6.27
CA PHE A 346 -0.85 10.83 -5.95
C PHE A 346 -1.79 10.49 -4.78
N PHE A 347 -1.74 11.26 -3.69
CA PHE A 347 -2.62 11.04 -2.53
C PHE A 347 -4.07 11.38 -2.82
N ARG A 348 -4.35 12.38 -3.68
CA ARG A 348 -5.71 12.67 -4.16
C ARG A 348 -6.33 11.49 -4.91
N GLY A 349 -5.52 10.69 -5.62
CA GLY A 349 -5.97 9.45 -6.25
C GLY A 349 -6.49 8.38 -5.28
N ARG A 350 -6.24 8.54 -3.97
CA ARG A 350 -6.74 7.65 -2.92
C ARG A 350 -8.01 8.17 -2.25
N ASN A 351 -8.54 9.31 -2.70
CA ASN A 351 -9.66 9.96 -2.06
C ASN A 351 -10.89 9.91 -2.97
N ILE A 352 -12.03 9.56 -2.38
CA ILE A 352 -13.35 9.66 -3.01
C ILE A 352 -14.14 10.75 -2.30
N ILE A 353 -14.86 11.54 -3.08
CA ILE A 353 -15.86 12.47 -2.56
C ILE A 353 -17.23 11.85 -2.77
N VAL A 354 -17.99 11.76 -1.69
CA VAL A 354 -19.38 11.33 -1.67
C VAL A 354 -20.28 12.52 -1.39
N GLN A 355 -21.30 12.70 -2.22
CA GLN A 355 -22.28 13.78 -2.14
C GLN A 355 -23.66 13.20 -1.79
N GLY A 356 -24.55 14.04 -1.26
CA GLY A 356 -25.94 13.68 -0.98
C GLY A 356 -26.14 12.79 0.24
N ILE A 357 -25.14 12.68 1.11
CA ILE A 357 -25.30 12.00 2.40
C ILE A 357 -25.97 12.98 3.37
N PRO A 358 -27.18 12.68 3.89
CA PRO A 358 -27.87 13.56 4.83
C PRO A 358 -26.98 13.85 6.03
N GLU A 359 -27.01 15.07 6.56
CA GLU A 359 -26.26 15.37 7.79
C GLU A 359 -27.09 15.00 8.99
N ASN A 360 -26.46 14.33 9.96
CA ASN A 360 -27.06 14.22 11.27
C ASN A 360 -27.04 15.60 11.96
N ALA A 361 -28.21 16.07 12.38
CA ALA A 361 -28.35 17.35 13.08
C ALA A 361 -27.82 17.29 14.53
N ASP A 362 -27.62 16.09 15.06
CA ASP A 362 -27.13 15.87 16.42
C ASP A 362 -25.60 15.93 16.49
N PRO A 363 -25.02 17.01 17.04
CA PRO A 363 -23.57 17.18 17.15
C PRO A 363 -22.93 16.19 18.13
N THR A 364 -23.72 15.52 18.98
CA THR A 364 -23.21 14.56 19.97
C THR A 364 -22.80 13.23 19.33
N GLN A 365 -23.25 12.95 18.10
CA GLN A 365 -22.88 11.74 17.37
C GLN A 365 -21.56 11.95 16.61
N SER A 366 -20.46 11.93 17.37
CA SER A 366 -19.08 12.06 16.90
C SER A 366 -18.64 11.00 15.86
N ASN A 367 -19.48 10.00 15.56
CA ASN A 367 -19.21 8.92 14.61
C ASN A 367 -20.29 8.74 13.52
N SER A 368 -21.16 9.74 13.31
CA SER A 368 -22.21 9.68 12.28
C SER A 368 -21.64 9.39 10.87
N ASP A 369 -20.54 10.07 10.51
CA ASP A 369 -19.84 9.88 9.24
C ASP A 369 -19.42 8.41 9.00
N ILE A 370 -18.88 7.75 10.04
CA ILE A 370 -18.45 6.35 9.96
C ILE A 370 -19.65 5.43 9.77
N ARG A 371 -20.75 5.66 10.51
CA ARG A 371 -21.97 4.86 10.40
C ARG A 371 -22.58 4.95 9.00
N GLU A 372 -22.67 6.15 8.44
CA GLU A 372 -23.16 6.37 7.07
C GLU A 372 -22.27 5.70 6.04
N TRP A 373 -20.94 5.77 6.21
CA TRP A 373 -20.03 5.06 5.34
C TRP A 373 -20.18 3.53 5.44
N LYS A 374 -20.37 2.97 6.65
CA LYS A 374 -20.64 1.52 6.83
C LYS A 374 -21.90 1.10 6.06
N PHE A 375 -22.97 1.89 6.11
CA PHE A 375 -24.19 1.66 5.32
C PHE A 375 -23.91 1.66 3.81
N ILE A 376 -23.14 2.63 3.32
CA ILE A 376 -22.76 2.72 1.92
C ILE A 376 -21.92 1.51 1.49
N LYS A 377 -20.92 1.10 2.27
CA LYS A 377 -20.09 -0.09 1.99
C LYS A 377 -20.95 -1.35 1.85
N GLN A 378 -21.87 -1.55 2.79
CA GLN A 378 -22.78 -2.70 2.78
C GLN A 378 -23.66 -2.68 1.53
N SER A 379 -24.23 -1.52 1.18
CA SER A 379 -25.07 -1.34 -0.01
C SER A 379 -24.32 -1.64 -1.30
N LEU A 380 -23.04 -1.25 -1.36
CA LEU A 380 -22.16 -1.52 -2.49
C LEU A 380 -21.55 -2.94 -2.49
N ARG A 381 -21.84 -3.76 -1.47
CA ARG A 381 -21.25 -5.10 -1.26
C ARG A 381 -19.72 -5.10 -1.30
N LEU A 382 -19.10 -4.06 -0.77
CA LEU A 382 -17.65 -3.95 -0.70
C LEU A 382 -17.11 -4.91 0.35
N LYS A 383 -16.52 -6.02 -0.10
CA LYS A 383 -15.78 -6.95 0.75
C LYS A 383 -14.29 -6.60 0.71
N HIS A 384 -13.63 -6.65 1.86
CA HIS A 384 -12.17 -6.47 1.99
C HIS A 384 -11.61 -5.10 1.53
N ILE A 385 -12.46 -4.08 1.43
CA ILE A 385 -11.98 -2.71 1.21
C ILE A 385 -11.66 -2.09 2.55
N LEU A 386 -10.40 -1.76 2.79
CA LEU A 386 -9.98 -1.01 3.97
C LEU A 386 -10.21 0.49 3.75
N THR A 387 -10.81 1.14 4.75
CA THR A 387 -10.97 2.60 4.77
C THR A 387 -9.98 3.18 5.76
N GLN A 388 -9.21 4.17 5.33
CA GLN A 388 -8.23 4.83 6.19
C GLN A 388 -8.87 5.95 7.01
N HIS A 389 -9.61 6.85 6.35
CA HIS A 389 -10.27 7.98 6.99
C HIS A 389 -11.61 8.30 6.33
N VAL A 390 -12.58 8.74 7.13
CA VAL A 390 -13.85 9.29 6.69
C VAL A 390 -14.02 10.64 7.37
N THR A 391 -14.26 11.69 6.59
CA THR A 391 -14.44 13.04 7.14
C THR A 391 -15.42 13.83 6.27
N ARG A 392 -16.33 14.58 6.88
CA ARG A 392 -17.01 15.66 6.16
C ARG A 392 -16.09 16.85 5.88
N LEU A 393 -16.28 17.46 4.72
CA LEU A 393 -15.59 18.68 4.30
C LEU A 393 -16.31 19.90 4.88
N ALA A 394 -15.55 20.96 5.17
CA ALA A 394 -16.10 22.22 5.64
C ALA A 394 -17.13 22.80 4.64
N LYS A 395 -18.19 23.37 5.19
CA LYS A 395 -19.24 24.06 4.43
C LYS A 395 -18.82 25.49 4.16
N LYS A 396 -19.31 26.07 3.07
CA LYS A 396 -19.31 27.54 2.92
C LYS A 396 -20.49 28.11 3.68
N ASP A 397 -20.31 29.30 4.26
CA ASP A 397 -21.37 30.01 4.95
C ASP A 397 -22.57 30.21 4.02
N GLY A 398 -23.77 29.89 4.54
CA GLY A 398 -25.03 30.00 3.79
C GLY A 398 -25.32 28.89 2.78
N ASP A 399 -24.40 27.94 2.51
CA ASP A 399 -24.78 26.75 1.74
C ASP A 399 -25.72 25.92 2.61
N LEU A 400 -26.89 25.51 2.09
CA LEU A 400 -27.84 24.67 2.82
C LEU A 400 -27.67 23.18 2.52
N ARG A 401 -26.95 22.83 1.44
CA ARG A 401 -26.79 21.42 1.02
C ARG A 401 -25.97 20.61 2.03
N PRO A 402 -26.15 19.29 2.12
CA PRO A 402 -25.30 18.46 2.96
C PRO A 402 -23.82 18.57 2.57
N ARG A 403 -22.95 18.60 3.58
CA ARG A 403 -21.49 18.59 3.43
C ARG A 403 -21.06 17.37 2.67
N LEU A 404 -20.10 17.59 1.77
CA LEU A 404 -19.45 16.52 1.05
C LEU A 404 -18.67 15.64 2.04
N MET A 405 -18.77 14.33 1.91
CA MET A 405 -17.98 13.38 2.67
C MET A 405 -16.75 13.00 1.85
N LYS A 406 -15.56 13.10 2.44
CA LYS A 406 -14.30 12.65 1.87
C LYS A 406 -13.89 11.35 2.52
N ILE A 407 -13.60 10.36 1.68
CA ILE A 407 -13.17 9.02 2.09
C ILE A 407 -11.78 8.80 1.55
N THR A 408 -10.85 8.43 2.43
CA THR A 408 -9.44 8.20 2.10
C THR A 408 -9.16 6.72 2.23
N PHE A 409 -8.56 6.14 1.19
CA PHE A 409 -8.20 4.73 1.13
C PHE A 409 -6.67 4.56 1.29
N PRO A 410 -6.19 3.38 1.75
CA PRO A 410 -4.77 3.07 1.80
C PRO A 410 -4.07 3.18 0.44
N SER A 411 -4.76 2.83 -0.65
CA SER A 411 -4.24 2.85 -2.02
C SER A 411 -5.24 3.42 -3.04
N SER A 412 -4.73 3.88 -4.18
CA SER A 412 -5.56 4.36 -5.28
C SER A 412 -6.33 3.23 -5.97
N HIS A 413 -5.77 2.02 -5.97
CA HIS A 413 -6.44 0.82 -6.47
C HIS A 413 -7.73 0.52 -5.68
N MET A 414 -7.68 0.62 -4.34
CA MET A 414 -8.88 0.46 -3.52
C MET A 414 -9.92 1.54 -3.82
N ALA A 415 -9.50 2.80 -3.97
CA ALA A 415 -10.42 3.88 -4.36
C ALA A 415 -11.06 3.61 -5.75
N ALA A 416 -10.28 3.15 -6.72
CA ALA A 416 -10.80 2.77 -8.03
C ALA A 416 -11.81 1.61 -7.94
N ALA A 417 -11.49 0.56 -7.18
CA ALA A 417 -12.39 -0.58 -6.96
C ALA A 417 -13.73 -0.16 -6.34
N VAL A 418 -13.71 0.79 -5.39
CA VAL A 418 -14.94 1.35 -4.81
C VAL A 418 -15.75 2.11 -5.84
N LEU A 419 -15.12 2.93 -6.69
CA LEU A 419 -15.81 3.66 -7.75
C LEU A 419 -16.42 2.72 -8.81
N GLU A 420 -15.74 1.64 -9.18
CA GLU A 420 -16.30 0.62 -10.07
C GLU A 420 -17.50 -0.08 -9.43
N ALA A 421 -17.38 -0.49 -8.18
CA ALA A 421 -18.49 -1.09 -7.43
C ALA A 421 -19.68 -0.13 -7.30
N PHE A 422 -19.43 1.16 -7.12
CA PHE A 422 -20.47 2.20 -7.13
C PHE A 422 -21.19 2.26 -8.47
N ARG A 423 -20.47 2.25 -9.60
CA ARG A 423 -21.11 2.24 -10.92
C ARG A 423 -21.96 0.99 -11.12
N ALA A 424 -21.44 -0.18 -10.74
CA ALA A 424 -22.15 -1.46 -10.88
C ALA A 424 -23.38 -1.57 -9.97
N ASN A 425 -23.35 -0.99 -8.77
CA ASN A 425 -24.39 -1.15 -7.74
C ASN A 425 -25.14 0.14 -7.40
N ARG A 426 -25.05 1.19 -8.24
CA ARG A 426 -25.62 2.52 -7.97
C ARG A 426 -27.09 2.48 -7.54
N ARG A 427 -27.88 1.59 -8.13
CA ARG A 427 -29.33 1.44 -7.87
C ARG A 427 -29.65 0.99 -6.43
N ARG A 428 -28.67 0.50 -5.67
CA ARG A 428 -28.85 0.09 -4.26
C ARG A 428 -28.68 1.21 -3.25
N LEU A 429 -28.15 2.35 -3.68
CA LEU A 429 -28.01 3.52 -2.82
C LEU A 429 -29.25 4.43 -2.96
N PRO A 430 -29.59 5.19 -1.91
CA PRO A 430 -30.61 6.22 -2.00
C PRO A 430 -30.40 7.15 -3.21
N PRO A 431 -31.48 7.58 -3.87
CA PRO A 431 -31.39 8.55 -4.95
C PRO A 431 -30.76 9.85 -4.42
N GLY A 432 -29.77 10.37 -5.13
CA GLY A 432 -29.02 11.57 -4.74
C GLY A 432 -27.63 11.29 -4.15
N ILE A 433 -27.28 10.03 -3.83
CA ILE A 433 -25.90 9.70 -3.47
C ILE A 433 -25.04 9.63 -4.75
N HIS A 434 -23.98 10.44 -4.79
CA HIS A 434 -23.03 10.48 -5.90
C HIS A 434 -21.60 10.31 -5.39
N MET A 435 -20.79 9.54 -6.11
CA MET A 435 -19.38 9.35 -5.81
C MET A 435 -18.50 9.74 -6.99
N HIS A 436 -17.38 10.42 -6.71
CA HIS A 436 -16.37 10.73 -7.71
C HIS A 436 -14.97 10.86 -7.09
N PRO A 437 -13.89 10.73 -7.88
CA PRO A 437 -12.54 11.00 -7.39
C PRO A 437 -12.38 12.42 -6.82
N ASP A 438 -11.51 12.59 -5.83
CA ASP A 438 -11.12 13.90 -5.29
C ASP A 438 -10.27 14.68 -6.30
N ARG A 439 -10.93 15.54 -7.10
CA ARG A 439 -10.24 16.40 -8.07
C ARG A 439 -9.73 17.70 -7.43
N PRO A 440 -8.62 18.28 -7.95
CA PRO A 440 -8.15 19.62 -7.59
C PRO A 440 -9.24 20.67 -7.64
N TYR A 441 -9.20 21.64 -6.72
CA TYR A 441 -10.22 22.69 -6.61
C TYR A 441 -10.34 23.49 -7.91
N GLU A 442 -9.23 23.82 -8.55
CA GLU A 442 -9.20 24.55 -9.84
C GLU A 442 -9.97 23.83 -10.95
N VAL A 443 -9.95 22.50 -10.96
CA VAL A 443 -10.68 21.68 -11.94
C VAL A 443 -12.18 21.67 -11.61
N ARG A 444 -12.54 21.79 -10.32
CA ARG A 444 -13.95 21.82 -9.88
C ARG A 444 -14.63 23.13 -10.24
N THR A 445 -13.93 24.26 -10.13
CA THR A 445 -14.53 25.58 -10.36
C THR A 445 -14.70 25.91 -11.85
N LYS A 446 -13.80 25.44 -12.72
CA LYS A 446 -13.86 25.71 -14.17
C LYS A 446 -14.98 24.96 -14.91
N ASN A 447 -15.44 23.81 -14.39
CA ASN A 447 -16.38 22.93 -15.11
C ASN A 447 -17.83 22.97 -14.62
N LYS A 448 -18.22 23.99 -13.83
CA LYS A 448 -19.59 24.09 -13.30
C LYS A 448 -20.72 24.22 -14.36
N GLY A 449 -20.38 24.41 -15.64
CA GLY A 449 -21.35 24.51 -16.75
C GLY A 449 -21.46 23.29 -17.67
N LYS A 450 -20.66 22.23 -17.50
CA LYS A 450 -20.72 20.99 -18.30
C LYS A 450 -20.50 19.78 -17.39
N LEU A 451 -21.60 19.24 -16.87
CA LEU A 451 -21.61 18.09 -15.96
C LEU A 451 -21.43 16.73 -16.66
N GLU A 452 -21.38 16.71 -17.99
CA GLU A 452 -20.94 15.55 -18.76
C GLU A 452 -19.48 15.75 -19.16
N LEU A 453 -18.58 15.32 -18.28
CA LEU A 453 -17.17 15.19 -18.62
C LEU A 453 -16.79 13.74 -18.43
N THR A 454 -16.88 13.00 -19.53
CA THR A 454 -16.30 11.66 -19.72
C THR A 454 -14.90 11.71 -19.15
N ILE A 455 -14.68 11.00 -18.05
CA ILE A 455 -13.35 10.88 -17.45
C ILE A 455 -12.53 10.09 -18.47
N PRO A 456 -11.43 10.60 -19.03
CA PRO A 456 -10.39 9.70 -19.48
C PRO A 456 -9.88 9.04 -18.20
N LEU A 457 -10.41 7.86 -17.89
CA LEU A 457 -9.70 6.89 -17.09
C LEU A 457 -8.30 6.86 -17.70
N VAL A 458 -7.33 7.38 -16.95
CA VAL A 458 -5.91 7.42 -17.31
C VAL A 458 -5.56 6.15 -18.08
N ASP A 459 -4.85 6.32 -19.20
CA ASP A 459 -4.33 5.32 -20.14
C ASP A 459 -3.66 4.11 -19.48
N CYS A 460 -4.43 3.26 -18.82
CA CYS A 460 -3.96 2.02 -18.23
C CYS A 460 -4.81 0.81 -18.61
N LEU A 461 -5.99 0.99 -19.23
CA LEU A 461 -6.84 -0.11 -19.67
C LEU A 461 -7.75 0.34 -20.83
N ASN A 462 -7.32 0.11 -22.09
CA ASN A 462 -8.13 -0.31 -23.25
C ASN A 462 -7.52 0.12 -24.60
N ASP A 463 -6.68 -0.74 -25.18
CA ASP A 463 -6.60 -0.88 -26.64
C ASP A 463 -7.72 -1.83 -27.08
N LYS A 464 -8.92 -1.29 -27.33
CA LYS A 464 -9.93 -2.00 -28.12
C LYS A 464 -9.69 -1.67 -29.60
N LYS A 465 -9.11 -2.63 -30.32
CA LYS A 465 -9.17 -2.66 -31.79
C LYS A 465 -10.62 -2.94 -32.22
N ASN A 466 -11.14 -2.06 -33.06
CA ASN A 466 -12.28 -2.35 -33.91
C ASN A 466 -11.88 -3.46 -34.90
N VAL A 467 -12.78 -4.43 -35.08
CA VAL A 467 -12.88 -5.24 -36.31
C VAL A 467 -13.76 -4.48 -37.28
#